data_AF-A0A1B7JXN5-F1
#
_entry.id   AF-A0A1B7JXN5-F1
#
_cell.length_a   1.000
_cell.length_b   1.000
_cell.length_c   1.000
_cell.angle_alpha   90.00
_cell.angle_beta   90.00
_cell.angle_gamma   90.00
#
_symmetry.space_group_name_H-M   'P 1'
#
loop_
_entity.id
_entity.type
_entity.pdbx_description
1 polymer ?
#
loop_
_entity_poly.entity_id
_entity_poly.type
_entity_poly.pdbx_seq_one_letter_code
_entity_poly.pdbx_strand_id
1 'polypeptide(L)'
;MLNTLQIEETEISIYIGTFLKHQRKAVGLTGAQLASRLSISQQQISRYERGKNTISIQGLLGILEALELRKHDMDEFIKNIFNYYYVDVEPKFIN
;
A
#
# COMPACT_ATOMS: atom_id res chain seq x y z
N MET A 1 7.34 -2.86 -30.30
CA MET A 1 8.06 -3.37 -29.11
C MET A 1 7.43 -2.71 -27.91
N LEU A 2 6.68 -3.47 -27.11
CA LEU A 2 5.84 -2.96 -26.04
C LEU A 2 6.71 -2.56 -24.85
N ASN A 3 6.92 -1.25 -24.67
CA ASN A 3 7.39 -0.66 -23.43
C ASN A 3 6.18 -0.53 -22.48
N THR A 4 5.64 -1.68 -22.09
CA THR A 4 4.49 -1.76 -21.20
C THR A 4 5.03 -1.85 -19.78
N LEU A 5 4.91 -0.74 -19.05
CA LEU A 5 4.84 -0.69 -17.59
C LEU A 5 6.12 -1.12 -16.85
N GLN A 6 7.19 -0.35 -17.00
CA GLN A 6 8.16 -0.25 -15.91
C GLN A 6 7.62 0.76 -14.88
N ILE A 7 6.54 0.39 -14.19
CA ILE A 7 6.18 1.10 -12.96
C ILE A 7 7.32 0.76 -12.01
N GLU A 8 8.15 1.76 -11.74
CA GLU A 8 9.25 1.58 -10.81
C GLU A 8 8.66 1.13 -9.48
N GLU A 9 9.23 0.08 -8.87
CA GLU A 9 8.83 -0.47 -7.57
C GLU A 9 8.68 0.62 -6.47
N THR A 10 9.37 1.74 -6.69
CA THR A 10 9.31 2.96 -5.92
C THR A 10 7.93 3.66 -5.97
N GLU A 11 7.27 3.73 -7.13
CA GLU A 11 5.99 4.43 -7.29
C GLU A 11 4.85 3.73 -6.53
N ILE A 12 4.76 2.41 -6.64
CA ILE A 12 3.77 1.62 -5.89
C ILE A 12 4.04 1.68 -4.39
N SER A 13 5.31 1.62 -3.97
CA SER A 13 5.69 1.73 -2.56
C SER A 13 5.31 3.09 -1.97
N ILE A 14 5.45 4.17 -2.75
CA ILE A 14 5.02 5.52 -2.36
C ILE A 14 3.49 5.59 -2.24
N TYR A 15 2.75 5.02 -3.20
CA TYR A 15 1.29 4.98 -3.15
C TYR A 15 0.80 4.26 -1.89
N ILE A 16 1.27 3.02 -1.67
CA ILE A 16 0.91 2.20 -0.50
C ILE A 16 1.27 2.95 0.78
N GLY A 17 2.50 3.45 0.89
CA GLY A 17 2.97 4.18 2.07
C GLY A 17 2.11 5.42 2.38
N THR A 18 1.73 6.16 1.35
CA THR A 18 0.89 7.37 1.48
C THR A 18 -0.52 7.02 1.97
N PHE A 19 -1.13 5.98 1.40
CA PHE A 19 -2.43 5.47 1.84
C PHE A 19 -2.39 5.05 3.33
N LEU A 20 -1.41 4.24 3.72
CA LEU A 20 -1.27 3.76 5.10
C LEU A 20 -1.08 4.92 6.09
N LYS A 21 -0.28 5.92 5.72
CA LYS A 21 -0.08 7.14 6.52
C LYS A 21 -1.36 7.95 6.69
N HIS A 22 -2.15 8.07 5.63
CA HIS A 22 -3.44 8.76 5.68
C HIS A 22 -4.37 8.05 6.65
N GLN A 23 -4.53 6.73 6.51
CA GLN A 23 -5.44 5.95 7.36
C GLN A 23 -5.00 5.92 8.81
N ARG A 24 -3.70 5.78 9.08
CA ARG A 24 -3.17 5.91 10.45
C ARG A 24 -3.60 7.21 11.11
N LYS A 25 -3.48 8.33 10.39
CA LYS A 25 -3.88 9.65 10.90
C LYS A 25 -5.40 9.75 11.08
N ALA A 26 -6.18 9.20 10.16
CA ALA A 26 -7.64 9.21 10.22
C ALA A 26 -8.16 8.48 11.47
N VAL A 27 -7.50 7.40 11.89
CA VAL A 27 -7.83 6.66 13.13
C VAL A 27 -7.14 7.22 14.38
N GLY A 28 -6.47 8.38 14.28
CA GLY A 28 -5.87 9.09 15.42
C GLY A 28 -4.58 8.48 15.99
N LEU A 29 -3.95 7.54 15.28
CA LEU A 29 -2.72 6.89 15.76
C LEU A 29 -1.48 7.70 15.40
N THR A 30 -0.51 7.79 16.31
CA THR A 30 0.85 8.23 16.02
C THR A 30 1.65 7.09 15.35
N GLY A 31 2.75 7.44 14.66
CA GLY A 31 3.63 6.41 14.08
C GLY A 31 4.21 5.46 15.12
N ALA A 32 4.46 5.93 16.35
CA ALA A 32 4.93 5.09 17.45
C ALA A 32 3.85 4.12 17.94
N GLN A 33 2.59 4.56 18.04
CA GLN A 33 1.48 3.68 18.43
C GLN A 33 1.23 2.58 17.39
N LEU A 34 1.24 2.92 16.09
CA LEU A 34 1.11 1.91 15.03
C LEU A 34 2.28 0.91 15.08
N ALA A 35 3.50 1.40 15.26
CA ALA A 35 4.68 0.54 15.38
C ALA A 35 4.58 -0.42 16.58
N SER A 36 4.06 0.08 17.72
CA SER A 36 3.82 -0.73 18.91
C SER A 36 2.78 -1.83 18.69
N ARG A 37 1.69 -1.56 17.95
CA ARG A 37 0.69 -2.59 17.60
C ARG A 37 1.29 -3.73 16.77
N LEU A 38 2.31 -3.42 15.97
CA LEU A 38 2.96 -4.34 15.04
C LEU A 38 4.25 -4.96 15.59
N SER A 39 4.66 -4.58 16.81
CA SER A 39 5.95 -5.00 17.40
C SER A 39 7.17 -4.71 16.51
N ILE A 40 7.17 -3.55 15.84
CA ILE A 40 8.30 -3.06 15.00
C ILE A 40 8.74 -1.66 15.44
N SER A 41 9.84 -1.16 14.86
CA SER A 41 10.32 0.19 15.18
C SER A 41 9.46 1.29 14.53
N GLN A 42 9.32 2.44 15.18
CA GLN A 42 8.69 3.62 14.58
C GLN A 42 9.41 4.08 13.30
N GLN A 43 10.73 3.90 13.24
CA GLN A 43 11.52 4.20 12.05
C GLN A 43 11.12 3.32 10.87
N GLN A 44 10.79 2.05 11.11
CA GLN A 44 10.31 1.13 10.08
C GLN A 44 8.94 1.56 9.55
N ILE A 45 7.99 1.91 10.43
CA ILE A 45 6.73 2.56 10.01
C ILE A 45 6.99 3.81 9.18
N SER A 46 7.93 4.68 9.60
CA SER A 46 8.28 5.88 8.85
C SER A 46 8.88 5.59 7.47
N ARG A 47 9.60 4.47 7.30
CA ARG A 47 10.12 4.06 5.97
C ARG A 47 9.00 3.57 5.08
N TYR A 48 8.11 2.73 5.62
CA TYR A 48 6.91 2.24 4.92
C TYR A 48 6.01 3.40 4.47
N GLU A 49 5.68 4.32 5.36
CA GLU A 49 4.83 5.48 5.06
C GLU A 49 5.41 6.46 4.04
N ARG A 50 6.72 6.38 3.77
CA ARG A 50 7.42 7.21 2.78
C ARG A 50 7.75 6.44 1.50
N GLY A 51 7.38 5.16 1.41
CA GLY A 51 7.74 4.30 0.28
C GLY A 51 9.26 4.07 0.12
N LYS A 52 10.06 4.29 1.18
CA LYS A 52 11.53 4.09 1.12
C LYS A 52 11.94 2.62 1.19
N ASN A 53 11.06 1.78 1.70
CA ASN A 53 11.23 0.33 1.77
C ASN A 53 9.99 -0.33 1.19
N THR A 54 10.18 -1.38 0.39
CA THR A 54 9.08 -2.26 0.01
C THR A 54 8.48 -2.92 1.25
N ILE A 55 7.16 -3.08 1.23
CA ILE A 55 6.41 -3.76 2.29
C ILE A 55 6.09 -5.16 1.76
N SER A 56 6.42 -6.20 2.52
CA SER A 56 5.95 -7.55 2.17
C SER A 56 4.44 -7.64 2.30
N ILE A 57 3.81 -8.59 1.60
CA ILE A 57 2.36 -8.80 1.71
C ILE A 57 1.93 -9.06 3.16
N GLN A 58 2.69 -9.86 3.91
CA GLN A 58 2.41 -10.11 5.33
C GLN A 58 2.49 -8.83 6.17
N GLY A 59 3.51 -8.00 5.93
CA GLY A 59 3.65 -6.71 6.61
C GLY A 59 2.50 -5.75 6.28
N LEU A 60 2.10 -5.72 5.01
CA LEU A 60 0.96 -4.92 4.56
C LEU A 60 -0.32 -5.36 5.26
N LEU A 61 -0.64 -6.66 5.21
CA LEU A 61 -1.84 -7.20 5.88
C LEU A 61 -1.85 -6.90 7.38
N GLY A 62 -0.72 -7.07 8.06
CA GLY A 62 -0.60 -6.71 9.48
C GLY A 62 -0.88 -5.23 9.73
N ILE A 63 -0.34 -4.33 8.89
CA ILE A 63 -0.63 -2.89 9.03
C ILE A 63 -2.12 -2.61 8.79
N LEU A 64 -2.74 -3.21 7.78
CA LEU A 64 -4.16 -3.00 7.47
C LEU A 64 -5.06 -3.47 8.62
N GLU A 65 -4.72 -4.60 9.25
CA GLU A 65 -5.38 -5.10 10.46
C GLU A 65 -5.18 -4.15 11.65
N ALA A 66 -3.95 -3.70 11.90
CA ALA A 66 -3.63 -2.77 12.99
C ALA A 66 -4.29 -1.39 12.84
N LEU A 67 -4.71 -1.03 11.62
CA LEU A 67 -5.45 0.18 11.29
C LEU A 67 -6.98 -0.01 11.36
N GLU A 68 -7.47 -1.23 11.62
CA GLU A 68 -8.90 -1.54 11.73
C GLU A 68 -9.71 -1.05 10.52
N LEU A 69 -9.15 -1.22 9.31
CA LEU A 69 -9.77 -0.72 8.09
C LEU A 69 -11.16 -1.32 7.86
N ARG A 70 -12.11 -0.45 7.52
CA ARG A 70 -13.45 -0.87 7.13
C ARG A 70 -13.38 -1.55 5.76
N LYS A 71 -14.27 -2.50 5.52
CA LYS A 71 -14.35 -3.24 4.24
C LYS A 71 -14.32 -2.34 3.00
N HIS A 72 -15.10 -1.26 3.00
CA HIS A 72 -15.13 -0.30 1.89
C HIS A 72 -13.76 0.33 1.60
N ASP A 73 -13.00 0.70 2.64
CA ASP A 73 -11.70 1.34 2.48
C ASP A 73 -10.66 0.35 1.91
N MET A 74 -10.82 -0.94 2.20
CA MET A 74 -10.01 -2.02 1.64
C MET A 74 -10.32 -2.28 0.16
N ASP A 75 -11.60 -2.31 -0.22
CA ASP A 75 -12.00 -2.57 -1.61
C ASP A 75 -11.43 -1.49 -2.56
N GLU A 76 -11.54 -0.22 -2.16
CA GLU A 76 -10.99 0.90 -2.93
C GLU A 76 -9.46 0.89 -2.97
N PHE A 77 -8.80 0.56 -1.85
CA PHE A 77 -7.35 0.44 -1.80
C PHE A 77 -6.82 -0.65 -2.75
N ILE A 78 -7.43 -1.83 -2.71
CA ILE A 78 -7.05 -2.97 -3.55
C ILE A 78 -7.31 -2.67 -5.02
N LYS A 79 -8.45 -2.08 -5.36
CA LYS A 79 -8.75 -1.64 -6.73
C LYS A 79 -7.68 -0.67 -7.26
N ASN A 80 -7.26 0.28 -6.44
CA ASN A 80 -6.23 1.23 -6.85
C ASN A 80 -4.85 0.58 -7.00
N ILE A 81 -4.46 -0.36 -6.13
CA ILE A 81 -3.26 -1.19 -6.34
C ILE A 81 -3.35 -1.92 -7.69
N PHE A 82 -4.48 -2.56 -7.99
CA PHE A 82 -4.67 -3.24 -9.27
C PHE A 82 -4.61 -2.27 -10.46
N ASN A 83 -5.19 -1.08 -10.36
CA ASN A 83 -5.09 -0.06 -11.41
C ASN A 83 -3.63 0.36 -11.67
N TYR A 84 -2.79 0.41 -10.62
CA TYR A 84 -1.35 0.60 -10.82
C TYR A 84 -0.78 -0.56 -11.65
N TYR A 85 -1.02 -1.82 -11.30
CA TYR A 85 -0.39 -2.96 -12.01
C TYR A 85 -1.02 -3.33 -13.37
N TYR A 86 -2.28 -3.00 -13.59
CA TYR A 86 -3.08 -3.48 -14.73
C TYR A 86 -3.65 -2.33 -15.55
N VAL A 87 -2.81 -1.33 -15.86
CA VAL A 87 -3.15 -0.29 -16.85
C VAL A 87 -3.40 -0.99 -18.19
N ASP A 88 -4.69 -1.13 -18.52
CA ASP A 88 -5.28 -1.59 -19.77
C ASP A 88 -4.65 -2.84 -20.41
N VAL A 89 -4.99 -4.03 -19.88
CA VAL A 89 -5.09 -5.20 -20.74
C VAL A 89 -6.40 -5.07 -21.51
N GLU A 90 -6.40 -4.35 -22.63
CA GLU A 90 -7.47 -4.54 -23.61
C GLU A 90 -7.54 -6.06 -23.87
N PRO A 91 -8.71 -6.70 -23.74
CA PRO A 91 -8.85 -8.09 -24.10
C PRO A 91 -8.51 -8.18 -25.58
N LYS A 92 -7.33 -8.71 -25.90
CA LYS A 92 -7.07 -9.21 -27.25
C LYS A 92 -8.07 -10.32 -27.45
N PHE A 93 -9.21 -10.00 -28.07
CA PHE A 93 -10.04 -10.98 -28.73
C PHE A 93 -9.12 -11.67 -29.73
N ILE A 94 -8.71 -12.89 -29.39
CA ILE A 94 -8.03 -13.78 -30.30
C ILE A 94 -9.11 -14.11 -31.34
N ASN A 95 -9.03 -13.47 -32.51
CA ASN A 95 -9.79 -13.87 -33.70
C ASN A 95 -9.36 -15.26 -34.16
#